data_AF-A0A453KB16-F1
#
_entry.id   AF-A0A453KB16-F1
#
_cell.length_a   1.000
_cell.length_b   1.000
_cell.length_c   1.000
_cell.angle_alpha   90.00
_cell.angle_beta   90.00
_cell.angle_gamma   90.00
#
_symmetry.space_group_name_H-M   'P 1'
#
loop_
_entity.id
_entity.type
_entity.pdbx_description
1 polymer ?
#
loop_
_entity_poly.entity_id
_entity_poly.type
_entity_poly.pdbx_seq_one_letter_code
_entity_poly.pdbx_strand_id
1 'polypeptide(L)'
;MIKGSEIKLKPYSGARNIDFGKGIGKKYVYLMNLPEVKSTHKNLGLPTVHALFGSDPFIWNWGMETFANFLPSDLLRDKNVTLKFAECVDPFIRVIDGIVGERVAMRIDLESSNGHTTTGLFAHNNLSVSVGYAAAAFALAVLEGSTKPGVWFPEEPEGIAIDARKLLLRRASRGVTNFTMNK
;
A
#
# COMPACT_ATOMS: atom_id res chain seq x y z
N MET A 1 -13.29 3.56 5.54
CA MET A 1 -14.17 3.55 6.73
C MET A 1 -14.06 4.88 7.44
N ILE A 2 -15.19 5.54 7.74
CA ILE A 2 -15.23 6.75 8.56
C ILE A 2 -16.29 6.55 9.64
N LYS A 3 -15.90 6.69 10.91
CA LYS A 3 -16.81 6.51 12.07
C LYS A 3 -17.64 5.20 11.98
N GLY A 4 -17.00 4.11 11.58
CA GLY A 4 -17.62 2.78 11.46
C GLY A 4 -18.42 2.54 10.19
N SER A 5 -18.55 3.53 9.29
CA SER A 5 -19.32 3.39 8.05
C SER A 5 -18.43 3.30 6.80
N GLU A 6 -18.83 2.46 5.85
CA GLU A 6 -18.22 2.42 4.52
C GLU A 6 -18.71 3.62 3.71
N ILE A 7 -17.78 4.40 3.18
CA ILE A 7 -18.08 5.55 2.32
C ILE A 7 -17.48 5.28 0.96
N LYS A 8 -18.33 5.31 -0.06
CA LYS A 8 -17.90 5.22 -1.46
C LYS A 8 -17.60 6.62 -1.97
N LEU A 9 -16.40 6.79 -2.49
CA LEU A 9 -15.95 8.03 -3.10
C LEU A 9 -15.59 7.78 -4.55
N LYS A 10 -15.49 8.87 -5.31
CA LYS A 10 -15.06 8.80 -6.71
C LYS A 10 -13.66 8.18 -6.79
N PRO A 11 -13.38 7.28 -7.74
CA PRO A 11 -12.04 6.76 -7.95
C PRO A 11 -11.04 7.90 -8.13
N TYR A 12 -9.84 7.73 -7.59
CA TYR A 12 -8.75 8.70 -7.75
C TYR A 12 -9.08 10.12 -7.26
N SER A 13 -9.90 10.23 -6.20
CA SER A 13 -10.26 11.50 -5.56
C SER A 13 -9.51 11.71 -4.24
N GLY A 14 -9.69 12.91 -3.63
CA GLY A 14 -9.13 13.21 -2.31
C GLY A 14 -7.60 13.28 -2.31
N ALA A 15 -7.01 13.85 -3.36
CA ALA A 15 -5.57 14.02 -3.49
C ALA A 15 -4.98 14.73 -2.26
N ARG A 16 -3.88 14.20 -1.74
CA ARG A 16 -3.11 14.79 -0.65
C ARG A 16 -1.64 14.82 -1.02
N ASN A 17 -0.94 15.88 -0.63
CA ASN A 17 0.50 15.98 -0.77
C ASN A 17 1.17 15.63 0.57
N ILE A 18 1.67 14.41 0.69
CA ILE A 18 2.16 13.83 1.94
C ILE A 18 3.68 13.71 1.91
N ASP A 19 4.34 14.05 3.01
CA ASP A 19 5.77 13.87 3.19
C ASP A 19 6.09 12.46 3.71
N PHE A 20 6.88 11.71 2.96
CA PHE A 20 7.38 10.38 3.31
C PHE A 20 8.76 10.41 3.98
N GLY A 21 9.27 11.61 4.29
CA GLY A 21 10.53 11.82 4.98
C GLY A 21 11.74 11.85 4.05
N LYS A 22 12.93 11.93 4.68
CA LYS A 22 14.20 12.10 3.97
C LYS A 22 14.44 10.98 2.95
N GLY A 23 14.84 11.37 1.73
CA GLY A 23 15.12 10.45 0.62
C GLY A 23 13.94 10.17 -0.31
N ILE A 24 12.70 10.40 0.14
CA ILE A 24 11.48 10.31 -0.68
C ILE A 24 10.86 11.69 -0.91
N GLY A 25 10.71 12.45 0.19
CA GLY A 25 10.08 13.76 0.19
C GLY A 25 8.56 13.71 0.01
N LYS A 26 8.02 14.82 -0.47
CA LYS A 26 6.58 15.03 -0.67
C LYS A 26 6.09 14.35 -1.95
N LYS A 27 4.99 13.60 -1.84
CA LYS A 27 4.34 12.90 -2.96
C LYS A 27 2.83 13.09 -2.92
N TYR A 28 2.23 13.18 -4.10
CA TYR A 28 0.79 13.19 -4.27
C TYR A 28 0.24 11.76 -4.16
N VAL A 29 -0.74 11.58 -3.29
CA VAL A 29 -1.43 10.32 -3.06
C VAL A 29 -2.94 10.52 -3.08
N TYR A 30 -3.69 9.52 -3.51
CA TYR A 30 -5.11 9.56 -3.79
C TYR A 30 -5.83 8.45 -3.03
N LEU A 31 -7.09 8.67 -2.68
CA LEU A 31 -7.87 7.65 -1.99
C LEU A 31 -8.06 6.42 -2.86
N MET A 32 -7.75 5.25 -2.30
CA MET A 32 -7.87 3.98 -2.98
C MET A 32 -8.53 2.95 -2.07
N ASN A 33 -9.40 2.13 -2.66
CA ASN A 33 -10.06 1.04 -1.95
C ASN A 33 -9.10 -0.16 -1.88
N LEU A 34 -8.32 -0.22 -0.80
CA LEU A 34 -7.41 -1.31 -0.50
C LEU A 34 -8.04 -2.30 0.49
N PRO A 35 -7.81 -3.62 0.34
CA PRO A 35 -8.39 -4.64 1.21
C PRO A 35 -8.05 -4.41 2.70
N GLU A 36 -6.84 -3.90 2.97
CA GLU A 36 -6.33 -3.57 4.30
C GLU A 36 -7.23 -2.58 5.04
N VAL A 37 -7.97 -1.71 4.33
CA VAL A 37 -8.88 -0.75 4.96
C VAL A 37 -10.02 -1.48 5.67
N LYS A 38 -10.59 -2.51 5.02
CA LYS A 38 -11.71 -3.27 5.57
C LYS A 38 -11.25 -4.25 6.64
N SER A 39 -10.16 -4.97 6.38
CA SER A 39 -9.62 -5.94 7.31
C SER A 39 -9.07 -5.27 8.58
N THR A 40 -8.35 -4.16 8.47
CA THR A 40 -7.88 -3.38 9.64
C THR A 40 -9.04 -2.85 10.47
N HIS A 41 -10.08 -2.28 9.83
CA HIS A 41 -11.27 -1.81 10.54
C HIS A 41 -11.94 -2.94 11.32
N LYS A 42 -12.16 -4.09 10.66
CA LYS A 42 -12.83 -5.26 11.24
C LYS A 42 -12.00 -5.89 12.37
N ASN A 43 -10.71 -6.11 12.14
CA ASN A 43 -9.86 -6.93 13.00
C ASN A 43 -9.19 -6.13 14.12
N LEU A 44 -8.93 -4.83 13.92
CA LEU A 44 -8.37 -3.95 14.95
C LEU A 44 -9.42 -3.02 15.60
N GLY A 45 -10.67 -3.04 15.14
CA GLY A 45 -11.76 -2.25 15.71
C GLY A 45 -11.61 -0.72 15.52
N LEU A 46 -10.76 -0.28 14.59
CA LEU A 46 -10.49 1.15 14.38
C LEU A 46 -11.66 1.84 13.67
N PRO A 47 -12.29 2.89 14.24
CA PRO A 47 -13.52 3.46 13.67
C PRO A 47 -13.29 4.17 12.33
N THR A 48 -12.10 4.71 12.10
CA THR A 48 -11.75 5.42 10.87
C THR A 48 -10.47 4.82 10.31
N VAL A 49 -10.55 4.29 9.09
CA VAL A 49 -9.43 3.71 8.36
C VAL A 49 -9.57 4.12 6.90
N HIS A 50 -8.51 4.65 6.33
CA HIS A 50 -8.43 4.99 4.92
C HIS A 50 -7.00 4.76 4.43
N ALA A 51 -6.87 4.41 3.16
CA ALA A 51 -5.58 4.24 2.52
C ALA A 51 -5.50 5.19 1.32
N LEU A 52 -4.30 5.72 1.10
CA LEU A 52 -3.98 6.49 -0.08
C LEU A 52 -2.82 5.84 -0.82
N PHE A 53 -2.84 5.96 -2.13
CA PHE A 53 -1.80 5.44 -3.01
C PHE A 53 -1.43 6.47 -4.06
N GLY A 54 -0.16 6.47 -4.48
CA GLY A 54 0.33 7.35 -5.52
C GLY A 54 1.56 6.76 -6.18
N SER A 55 1.75 7.12 -7.43
CA SER A 55 2.89 6.76 -8.26
C SER A 55 3.68 8.02 -8.61
N ASP A 56 4.99 7.87 -8.73
CA ASP A 56 5.91 8.92 -9.15
C ASP A 56 6.71 8.40 -10.35
N PRO A 57 7.03 9.22 -11.37
CA PRO A 57 6.73 10.65 -11.51
C PRO A 57 5.23 10.96 -11.65
N PHE A 58 4.85 12.22 -11.37
CA PHE A 58 3.46 12.69 -11.33
C PHE A 58 2.64 12.37 -12.60
N ILE A 59 3.30 12.21 -13.75
CA ILE A 59 2.65 11.83 -15.02
C ILE A 59 1.81 10.55 -14.88
N TRP A 60 2.24 9.59 -14.06
CA TRP A 60 1.48 8.37 -13.80
C TRP A 60 0.17 8.67 -13.08
N ASN A 61 0.22 9.53 -12.07
CA ASN A 61 -0.98 9.93 -11.35
C ASN A 61 -1.95 10.69 -12.26
N TRP A 62 -1.44 11.59 -13.08
CA TRP A 62 -2.24 12.31 -14.06
C TRP A 62 -2.88 11.38 -15.09
N GLY A 63 -2.17 10.36 -15.56
CA GLY A 63 -2.71 9.34 -16.46
C GLY A 63 -3.84 8.53 -15.81
N MET A 64 -3.65 8.09 -14.57
CA MET A 64 -4.66 7.36 -13.80
C MET A 64 -5.90 8.22 -13.50
N GLU A 65 -5.71 9.48 -13.15
CA GLU A 65 -6.79 10.45 -12.97
C GLU A 65 -7.58 10.63 -14.28
N THR A 66 -6.89 10.74 -15.41
CA THR A 66 -7.50 10.86 -16.72
C THR A 66 -8.36 9.62 -17.02
N PHE A 67 -7.83 8.41 -16.81
CA PHE A 67 -8.61 7.18 -17.03
C PHE A 67 -9.81 7.06 -16.10
N ALA A 68 -9.66 7.39 -14.82
CA ALA A 68 -10.74 7.34 -13.85
C ALA A 68 -11.89 8.30 -14.17
N ASN A 69 -11.60 9.42 -14.85
CA ASN A 69 -12.57 10.48 -15.11
C ASN A 69 -13.21 10.42 -16.51
N PHE A 70 -12.46 9.96 -17.51
CA PHE A 70 -12.87 10.07 -18.91
C PHE A 70 -13.09 8.73 -19.61
N LEU A 71 -12.56 7.63 -19.05
CA LEU A 71 -12.71 6.32 -19.68
C LEU A 71 -13.99 5.62 -19.21
N PRO A 72 -14.84 5.10 -20.12
CA PRO A 72 -16.03 4.35 -19.73
C PRO A 72 -15.67 3.11 -18.91
N SER A 73 -16.39 2.88 -17.82
CA SER A 73 -16.13 1.75 -16.92
C SER A 73 -16.31 0.38 -17.60
N ASP A 74 -17.18 0.29 -18.61
CA ASP A 74 -17.39 -0.93 -19.39
C ASP A 74 -16.15 -1.30 -20.21
N LEU A 75 -15.39 -0.31 -20.70
CA LEU A 75 -14.14 -0.54 -21.42
C LEU A 75 -13.07 -1.13 -20.51
N LEU A 76 -12.99 -0.64 -19.27
CA LEU A 76 -12.07 -1.14 -18.24
C LEU A 76 -12.45 -2.54 -17.73
N ARG A 77 -13.72 -2.92 -17.86
CA ARG A 77 -14.21 -4.26 -17.47
C ARG A 77 -14.00 -5.29 -18.58
N ASP A 78 -13.87 -4.86 -19.82
CA ASP A 78 -13.55 -5.74 -20.93
C ASP A 78 -12.09 -6.22 -20.82
N LYS A 79 -11.93 -7.52 -20.60
CA LYS A 79 -10.63 -8.17 -20.47
C LYS A 79 -9.78 -8.02 -21.74
N ASN A 80 -10.36 -8.14 -22.92
CA ASN A 80 -9.62 -8.07 -24.18
C ASN A 80 -9.12 -6.65 -24.44
N VAL A 81 -9.95 -5.65 -24.16
CA VAL A 81 -9.53 -4.25 -24.28
C VAL A 81 -8.44 -3.93 -23.28
N THR A 82 -8.63 -4.29 -22.01
CA THR A 82 -7.66 -4.06 -20.94
C THR A 82 -6.32 -4.74 -21.23
N LEU A 83 -6.32 -5.98 -21.74
CA LEU A 83 -5.10 -6.69 -22.09
C LEU A 83 -4.34 -6.02 -23.24
N LYS A 84 -5.02 -5.71 -24.35
CA LYS A 84 -4.39 -5.02 -25.50
C LYS A 84 -3.85 -3.65 -25.11
N PHE A 85 -4.58 -2.94 -24.26
CA PHE A 85 -4.15 -1.67 -23.73
C PHE A 85 -2.89 -1.82 -22.87
N ALA A 86 -2.86 -2.80 -21.96
CA ALA A 86 -1.69 -3.09 -21.14
C ALA A 86 -0.48 -3.49 -22.00
N GLU A 87 -0.66 -4.33 -23.01
CA GLU A 87 0.39 -4.71 -23.96
C GLU A 87 0.98 -3.48 -24.71
N CYS A 88 0.13 -2.50 -25.05
CA CYS A 88 0.56 -1.27 -25.69
C CYS A 88 1.35 -0.35 -24.74
N VAL A 89 0.95 -0.27 -23.48
CA VAL A 89 1.52 0.66 -22.49
C VAL A 89 2.74 0.09 -21.76
N ASP A 90 2.83 -1.24 -21.59
CA ASP A 90 3.90 -1.92 -20.85
C ASP A 90 5.33 -1.53 -21.32
N PRO A 91 5.64 -1.45 -22.63
CA PRO A 91 6.96 -1.00 -23.07
C PRO A 91 7.33 0.40 -22.59
N PHE A 92 6.37 1.33 -22.57
CA PHE A 92 6.58 2.69 -22.10
C PHE A 92 6.80 2.73 -20.58
N ILE A 93 6.03 1.94 -19.83
CA ILE A 93 6.22 1.77 -18.38
C ILE A 93 7.63 1.27 -18.10
N ARG A 94 8.08 0.19 -18.77
CA ARG A 94 9.43 -0.37 -18.56
C ARG A 94 10.54 0.63 -18.84
N VAL A 95 10.39 1.45 -19.88
CA VAL A 95 11.38 2.49 -20.20
C VAL A 95 11.44 3.55 -19.10
N ILE A 96 10.29 4.05 -18.65
CA ILE A 96 10.23 5.07 -17.60
C ILE A 96 10.70 4.49 -16.26
N ASP A 97 10.28 3.28 -15.89
CA ASP A 97 10.71 2.60 -14.68
C ASP A 97 12.22 2.32 -14.70
N GLY A 98 12.79 2.00 -15.86
CA GLY A 98 14.24 1.87 -16.03
C GLY A 98 15.02 3.16 -15.78
N ILE A 99 14.39 4.32 -16.00
CA ILE A 99 14.99 5.65 -15.77
C ILE A 99 14.77 6.12 -14.32
N VAL A 100 13.55 5.96 -13.81
CA VAL A 100 13.11 6.48 -12.51
C VAL A 100 13.53 5.56 -11.35
N GLY A 101 13.62 4.26 -11.63
CA GLY A 101 13.84 3.22 -10.64
C GLY A 101 12.58 2.82 -9.89
N GLU A 102 12.67 1.71 -9.14
CA GLU A 102 11.52 1.05 -8.52
C GLU A 102 11.36 1.41 -7.02
N ARG A 103 11.56 2.66 -6.63
CA ARG A 103 11.53 3.00 -5.19
C ARG A 103 10.10 2.90 -4.63
N VAL A 104 9.97 2.32 -3.43
CA VAL A 104 8.70 2.25 -2.69
C VAL A 104 8.82 2.93 -1.33
N ALA A 105 7.76 3.61 -0.91
CA ALA A 105 7.62 4.14 0.44
C ALA A 105 6.21 3.89 0.97
N MET A 106 6.10 3.56 2.24
CA MET A 106 4.85 3.41 2.97
C MET A 106 4.90 4.28 4.22
N ARG A 107 3.77 4.91 4.52
CA ARG A 107 3.58 5.72 5.71
C ARG A 107 2.27 5.31 6.37
N ILE A 108 2.32 5.10 7.68
CA ILE A 108 1.15 4.76 8.49
C ILE A 108 1.03 5.82 9.58
N ASP A 109 -0.04 6.60 9.54
CA ASP A 109 -0.35 7.58 10.56
C ASP A 109 -1.43 7.01 11.49
N LEU A 110 -1.18 7.02 12.80
CA LEU A 110 -2.11 6.58 13.83
C LEU A 110 -2.43 7.75 14.75
N GLU A 111 -3.70 8.10 14.86
CA GLU A 111 -4.20 9.16 15.74
C GLU A 111 -5.08 8.53 16.83
N SER A 112 -4.75 8.79 18.09
CA SER A 112 -5.56 8.33 19.23
C SER A 112 -6.59 9.38 19.65
N SER A 113 -7.60 8.94 20.40
CA SER A 113 -8.70 9.79 20.87
C SER A 113 -8.27 10.96 21.76
N ASN A 114 -7.09 10.90 22.36
CA ASN A 114 -6.48 11.98 23.14
C ASN A 114 -5.66 12.97 22.29
N GLY A 115 -5.71 12.85 20.95
CA GLY A 115 -5.01 13.73 20.00
C GLY A 115 -3.53 13.41 19.79
N HIS A 116 -2.99 12.35 20.41
CA HIS A 116 -1.63 11.91 20.13
C HIS A 116 -1.56 11.26 18.74
N THR A 117 -0.59 11.71 17.94
CA THR A 117 -0.34 11.14 16.62
C THR A 117 1.01 10.46 16.62
N THR A 118 1.07 9.27 16.04
CA THR A 118 2.31 8.55 15.83
C THR A 118 2.43 8.12 14.38
N THR A 119 3.64 8.20 13.83
CA THR A 119 3.91 7.89 12.42
C THR A 119 4.90 6.73 12.28
N GLY A 120 4.52 5.75 11.47
CA GLY A 120 5.42 4.73 10.92
C GLY A 120 5.86 5.11 9.51
N LEU A 121 7.15 4.97 9.22
CA LEU A 121 7.73 5.16 7.88
C LEU A 121 8.52 3.93 7.47
N PHE A 122 8.34 3.54 6.21
CA PHE A 122 9.07 2.48 5.54
C PHE A 122 9.46 2.95 4.15
N ALA A 123 10.70 2.73 3.73
CA ALA A 123 11.14 2.99 2.36
C ALA A 123 12.18 1.97 1.91
N HIS A 124 12.11 1.57 0.64
CA HIS A 124 13.05 0.65 0.01
C HIS A 124 13.34 1.11 -1.42
N ASN A 125 14.59 0.98 -1.87
CA ASN A 125 15.02 1.47 -3.20
C ASN A 125 14.51 0.63 -4.38
N ASN A 126 14.08 -0.60 -4.10
CA ASN A 126 13.60 -1.54 -5.11
C ASN A 126 12.32 -2.24 -4.62
N LEU A 127 11.19 -1.97 -5.26
CA LEU A 127 9.87 -2.47 -4.92
C LEU A 127 9.83 -3.99 -5.00
N SER A 128 10.35 -4.56 -6.09
CA SER A 128 10.35 -5.99 -6.36
C SER A 128 11.08 -6.78 -5.26
N VAL A 129 12.27 -6.31 -4.86
CA VAL A 129 13.06 -6.89 -3.77
C VAL A 129 12.37 -6.69 -2.42
N SER A 130 11.76 -5.53 -2.17
CA SER A 130 11.01 -5.26 -0.94
C SER A 130 9.83 -6.22 -0.77
N VAL A 131 9.07 -6.44 -1.85
CA VAL A 131 7.96 -7.40 -1.89
C VAL A 131 8.49 -8.81 -1.68
N GLY A 132 9.62 -9.16 -2.30
CA GLY A 132 10.30 -10.44 -2.10
C GLY A 132 10.67 -10.69 -0.64
N TYR A 133 11.25 -9.71 0.05
CA TYR A 133 11.56 -9.83 1.48
C TYR A 133 10.32 -9.96 2.35
N ALA A 134 9.26 -9.21 2.06
CA ALA A 134 7.99 -9.33 2.79
C ALA A 134 7.39 -10.74 2.60
N ALA A 135 7.27 -11.21 1.36
CA ALA A 135 6.75 -12.54 1.06
C ALA A 135 7.57 -13.66 1.73
N ALA A 136 8.91 -13.57 1.67
CA ALA A 136 9.79 -14.51 2.34
C ALA A 136 9.63 -14.47 3.87
N ALA A 137 9.46 -13.28 4.47
CA ALA A 137 9.23 -13.14 5.90
C ALA A 137 7.92 -13.80 6.35
N PHE A 138 6.85 -13.66 5.57
CA PHE A 138 5.57 -14.35 5.81
C PHE A 138 5.72 -15.87 5.65
N ALA A 139 6.37 -16.34 4.58
CA ALA A 139 6.60 -17.77 4.38
C ALA A 139 7.39 -18.40 5.54
N LEU A 140 8.42 -17.71 6.04
CA LEU A 140 9.16 -18.15 7.23
C LEU A 140 8.28 -18.19 8.47
N ALA A 141 7.43 -17.18 8.71
CA ALA A 141 6.51 -17.20 9.85
C ALA A 141 5.54 -18.39 9.81
N VAL A 142 5.05 -18.76 8.61
CA VAL A 142 4.22 -19.97 8.42
C VAL A 142 5.01 -21.24 8.75
N LEU A 143 6.22 -21.38 8.20
CA LEU A 143 7.07 -22.56 8.42
C LEU A 143 7.51 -22.72 9.88
N GLU A 144 7.67 -21.62 10.60
CA GLU A 144 8.02 -21.59 12.02
C GLU A 144 6.81 -21.79 12.94
N GLY A 145 5.60 -21.99 12.38
CA GLY A 145 4.39 -22.25 13.16
C GLY A 145 3.78 -21.01 13.82
N SER A 146 4.09 -19.81 13.33
CA SER A 146 3.54 -18.54 13.86
C SER A 146 2.13 -18.20 13.32
N THR A 147 1.50 -19.15 12.61
CA THR A 147 0.20 -18.99 11.92
C THR A 147 -0.69 -20.19 12.18
N LYS A 148 -2.01 -20.00 12.24
CA LYS A 148 -2.98 -21.11 12.32
C LYS A 148 -3.43 -21.57 10.92
N PRO A 149 -3.84 -22.83 10.76
CA PRO A 149 -4.48 -23.29 9.51
C PRO A 149 -5.68 -22.43 9.13
N GLY A 150 -5.82 -22.09 7.85
CA GLY A 150 -6.93 -21.28 7.33
C GLY A 150 -6.48 -20.17 6.38
N VAL A 151 -7.42 -19.27 6.06
CA VAL A 151 -7.16 -18.06 5.27
C VAL A 151 -7.31 -16.86 6.19
N TRP A 152 -6.22 -16.13 6.38
CA TRP A 152 -6.13 -15.08 7.38
C TRP A 152 -5.43 -13.85 6.80
N PHE A 153 -5.86 -12.67 7.23
CA PHE A 153 -5.10 -11.45 7.03
C PHE A 153 -3.91 -11.38 8.01
N PRO A 154 -2.78 -10.75 7.62
CA PRO A 154 -1.61 -10.60 8.49
C PRO A 154 -1.86 -10.00 9.87
N GLU A 155 -2.80 -9.07 9.97
CA GLU A 155 -3.15 -8.37 11.20
C GLU A 155 -4.08 -9.17 12.11
N GLU A 156 -4.62 -10.30 11.65
CA GLU A 156 -5.36 -11.24 12.50
C GLU A 156 -4.41 -12.02 13.40
N PRO A 157 -4.78 -12.31 14.67
CA PRO A 157 -3.95 -13.13 15.56
C PRO A 157 -3.67 -14.54 15.02
N GLU A 158 -4.61 -15.10 14.28
CA GLU A 158 -4.49 -16.38 13.57
C GLU A 158 -3.54 -16.30 12.37
N GLY A 159 -3.51 -15.14 11.69
CA GLY A 159 -2.68 -14.91 10.52
C GLY A 159 -1.22 -14.75 10.87
N ILE A 160 -0.91 -13.88 11.85
CA ILE A 160 0.41 -13.79 12.48
C ILE A 160 0.24 -13.54 13.97
N ALA A 161 0.76 -14.47 14.78
CA ALA A 161 0.80 -14.36 16.22
C ALA A 161 1.45 -13.04 16.67
N ILE A 162 0.88 -12.39 17.69
CA ILE A 162 1.24 -11.02 18.08
C ILE A 162 2.74 -10.89 18.43
N ASP A 163 3.27 -11.88 19.13
CA ASP A 163 4.69 -11.99 19.51
C ASP A 163 5.63 -12.19 18.30
N ALA A 164 5.15 -12.82 17.23
CA ALA A 164 5.89 -13.01 16.00
C ALA A 164 5.94 -11.76 15.10
N ARG A 165 5.03 -10.78 15.27
CA ARG A 165 4.93 -9.60 14.38
C ARG A 165 6.19 -8.75 14.37
N LYS A 166 6.84 -8.56 15.52
CA LYS A 166 8.09 -7.78 15.60
C LYS A 166 9.22 -8.44 14.81
N LEU A 167 9.31 -9.77 14.88
CA LEU A 167 10.29 -10.55 14.12
C LEU A 167 9.97 -10.50 12.61
N LEU A 168 8.71 -10.65 12.23
CA LEU A 168 8.26 -10.55 10.85
C LEU A 168 8.60 -9.18 10.24
N LEU A 169 8.25 -8.09 10.92
CA LEU A 169 8.55 -6.74 10.46
C LEU A 169 10.05 -6.51 10.27
N ARG A 170 10.87 -7.00 11.21
CA ARG A 170 12.34 -6.92 11.10
C ARG A 170 12.88 -7.66 9.88
N ARG A 171 12.31 -8.83 9.54
CA ARG A 171 12.69 -9.62 8.37
C ARG A 171 12.23 -8.96 7.07
N ALA A 172 10.99 -8.46 7.06
CA ALA A 172 10.39 -7.76 5.93
C ALA A 172 11.09 -6.41 5.65
N SER A 173 11.64 -5.76 6.68
CA SER A 173 12.38 -4.49 6.58
C SER A 173 13.84 -4.66 6.16
N ARG A 174 14.21 -5.78 5.55
CA ARG A 174 15.58 -5.96 5.04
C ARG A 174 15.81 -5.06 3.83
N GLY A 175 16.99 -4.41 3.79
CA GLY A 175 17.38 -3.52 2.68
C GLY A 175 16.70 -2.15 2.66
N VAL A 176 15.90 -1.82 3.69
CA VAL A 176 15.22 -0.53 3.79
C VAL A 176 16.21 0.63 3.87
N THR A 177 15.86 1.73 3.20
CA THR A 177 16.59 3.01 3.30
C THR A 177 16.07 3.86 4.45
N ASN A 178 14.82 3.63 4.86
CA ASN A 178 14.23 4.26 6.03
C ASN A 178 13.24 3.29 6.66
N PHE A 179 13.40 3.02 7.95
CA PHE A 179 12.41 2.29 8.74
C PHE A 179 12.35 2.89 10.14
N THR A 180 11.26 3.59 10.41
CA THR A 180 11.00 4.22 11.71
C THR A 180 9.62 3.81 12.18
N MET A 181 9.52 3.34 13.41
CA MET A 181 8.25 3.13 14.10
C MET A 181 8.16 4.15 15.23
N ASN A 182 6.96 4.67 15.44
CA ASN A 182 6.63 5.58 16.53
C ASN A 182 7.36 6.94 16.49
N LYS A 183 7.41 7.58 15.32
CA LYS A 183 7.83 8.98 15.20
C LYS A 183 6.74 9.93 15.66
#